data_AF-A0ABD1X5H6-F1
#
_entry.id   AF-A0ABD1X5H6-F1
#
_cell.length_a   1.000
_cell.length_b   1.000
_cell.length_c   1.000
_cell.angle_alpha   90.00
_cell.angle_beta   90.00
_cell.angle_gamma   90.00
#
_symmetry.space_group_name_H-M   'P 1'
#
loop_
_entity.id
_entity.type
_entity.pdbx_description
1 polymer ?
#
loop_
_entity_poly.entity_id
_entity_poly.type
_entity_poly.pdbx_seq_one_letter_code
_entity_poly.pdbx_strand_id
1 'polypeptide(L)'
;MESHRRLIPFLSLGNHLWILLIISCLFVNHCSGSSINGGGSEKEKVTLELYYESLCPYCSNLIVNYLYKLFDSGVIAITQLKLVPYGNAKIRANGTITCQDYRNFISYICKAYNGTSVPSVCSESSVGVILASLPYRTNN
;
A
#
# COMPACT_ATOMS: atom_id res chain seq x y z
N MET A 1 -72.28 -10.06 -45.92
CA MET A 1 -72.02 -8.62 -46.15
C MET A 1 -70.59 -8.38 -45.68
N GLU A 2 -69.59 -8.68 -46.50
CA GLU A 2 -69.09 -7.83 -47.60
C GLU A 2 -68.72 -6.45 -47.02
N SER A 3 -67.49 -5.93 -47.07
CA SER A 3 -66.52 -6.05 -48.14
C SER A 3 -65.20 -5.39 -47.70
N HIS A 4 -64.07 -6.02 -48.08
CA HIS A 4 -62.95 -5.42 -48.82
C HIS A 4 -62.65 -3.91 -48.62
N ARG A 5 -61.42 -3.42 -48.49
CA ARG A 5 -60.06 -3.83 -48.88
C ARG A 5 -59.24 -2.55 -48.62
N ARG A 6 -57.94 -2.62 -48.34
CA ARG A 6 -56.83 -2.03 -49.14
C ARG A 6 -55.72 -1.74 -48.10
N LEU A 7 -54.62 -2.47 -48.14
CA LEU A 7 -53.41 -2.23 -48.93
C LEU A 7 -52.29 -1.69 -48.04
N ILE A 8 -51.29 -2.54 -47.94
CA ILE A 8 -49.95 -2.31 -47.41
C ILE A 8 -49.26 -1.27 -48.30
N PRO A 9 -48.65 -0.19 -47.78
CA PRO A 9 -47.57 0.47 -48.48
C PRO A 9 -46.25 -0.12 -47.99
N PHE A 10 -45.62 -0.89 -48.89
CA PHE A 10 -44.18 -0.98 -49.10
C PHE A 10 -43.31 -0.33 -48.01
N LEU A 11 -42.92 -1.13 -47.01
CA LEU A 11 -41.75 -0.82 -46.19
C LEU A 11 -40.52 -0.86 -47.12
N SER A 12 -40.01 0.34 -47.42
CA SER A 12 -38.79 0.57 -48.19
C SER A 12 -37.66 -0.32 -47.68
N LEU A 13 -37.14 -1.17 -48.56
CA LEU A 13 -36.03 -2.10 -48.31
C LEU A 13 -34.73 -1.40 -47.88
N GLY A 14 -34.66 -0.06 -47.95
CA GLY A 14 -33.54 0.74 -47.47
C GLY A 14 -33.51 0.94 -45.94
N ASN A 15 -34.66 0.83 -45.25
CA ASN A 15 -34.72 1.07 -43.80
C ASN A 15 -34.48 -0.19 -42.97
N HIS A 16 -34.52 -1.38 -43.56
CA HIS A 16 -34.21 -2.61 -42.84
C HIS A 16 -32.72 -2.73 -42.52
N LEU A 17 -31.84 -2.16 -43.36
CA LEU A 17 -30.39 -2.14 -43.10
C LEU A 17 -30.05 -1.24 -41.90
N TRP A 18 -30.77 -0.12 -41.74
CA TRP A 18 -30.66 0.76 -40.58
C TRP A 18 -31.27 0.14 -39.31
N ILE A 19 -32.40 -0.56 -39.43
CA ILE A 19 -33.03 -1.26 -38.29
C ILE A 19 -32.14 -2.41 -37.80
N LEU A 20 -31.46 -3.14 -38.70
CA LEU A 20 -30.50 -4.19 -38.33
C LEU A 20 -29.22 -3.62 -37.68
N LEU A 21 -28.76 -2.43 -38.10
CA LEU A 21 -27.67 -1.69 -37.43
C LEU A 21 -28.05 -1.24 -36.02
N ILE A 22 -29.29 -0.77 -35.82
CA ILE A 22 -29.80 -0.34 -34.50
C ILE A 22 -30.04 -1.54 -33.56
N ILE A 23 -30.53 -2.67 -34.07
CA ILE A 23 -30.70 -3.91 -33.28
C ILE A 23 -29.34 -4.51 -32.91
N SER A 24 -28.34 -4.44 -33.79
CA SER A 24 -26.96 -4.79 -33.43
C SER A 24 -26.49 -3.96 -32.22
N CYS A 25 -26.71 -2.64 -32.21
CA CYS A 25 -26.41 -1.81 -31.04
C CYS A 25 -27.14 -2.27 -29.77
N LEU A 26 -28.38 -2.74 -29.83
CA LEU A 26 -29.07 -3.27 -28.63
C LEU A 26 -28.45 -4.57 -28.09
N PHE A 27 -27.82 -5.39 -28.94
CA PHE A 27 -27.11 -6.61 -28.53
C PHE A 27 -25.63 -6.39 -28.15
N VAL A 28 -24.93 -5.38 -28.70
CA VAL A 28 -23.56 -5.03 -28.25
C VAL A 28 -23.53 -4.11 -27.03
N ASN A 29 -24.67 -3.51 -26.64
CA ASN A 29 -24.74 -2.65 -25.46
C ASN A 29 -24.98 -3.39 -24.13
N HIS A 30 -24.93 -4.73 -24.10
CA HIS A 30 -24.69 -5.45 -22.84
C HIS A 30 -23.20 -5.64 -22.55
N CYS A 31 -22.42 -4.59 -22.78
CA CYS A 31 -21.19 -4.31 -22.05
C CYS A 31 -21.05 -2.78 -21.87
N SER A 32 -22.16 -2.10 -21.55
CA SER A 32 -22.01 -0.92 -20.71
C SER A 32 -21.72 -1.45 -19.32
N GLY A 33 -20.43 -1.46 -18.96
CA GLY A 33 -20.02 -1.67 -17.59
C GLY A 33 -20.84 -0.73 -16.73
N SER A 34 -21.80 -1.29 -16.00
CA SER A 34 -22.35 -0.64 -14.84
C SER A 34 -21.12 -0.28 -14.03
N SER A 35 -20.82 1.02 -13.93
CA SER A 35 -20.16 1.50 -12.74
C SER A 35 -21.16 1.13 -11.65
N ILE A 36 -20.99 -0.08 -11.09
CA ILE A 36 -21.39 -0.33 -9.72
C ILE A 36 -20.76 0.87 -9.06
N ASN A 37 -21.58 1.80 -8.57
CA ASN A 37 -21.15 2.54 -7.41
C ASN A 37 -20.96 1.41 -6.41
N GLY A 38 -19.75 0.88 -6.42
CA GLY A 38 -19.24 -0.04 -5.46
C GLY A 38 -19.09 0.76 -4.18
N GLY A 39 -20.21 1.31 -3.68
CA GLY A 39 -20.62 1.05 -2.32
C GLY A 39 -20.90 -0.45 -2.16
N GLY A 40 -20.01 -1.32 -2.65
CA GLY A 40 -19.59 -2.41 -1.81
C GLY A 40 -19.21 -1.69 -0.54
N SER A 41 -19.96 -1.95 0.51
CA SER A 41 -19.57 -1.59 1.86
C SER A 41 -18.11 -2.05 1.98
N GLU A 42 -17.16 -1.14 1.76
CA GLU A 42 -15.78 -1.38 2.14
C GLU A 42 -15.92 -1.64 3.61
N LYS A 43 -15.79 -2.91 3.99
CA LYS A 43 -15.94 -3.29 5.39
C LYS A 43 -14.96 -2.42 6.13
N GLU A 44 -15.48 -1.57 7.00
CA GLU A 44 -14.71 -0.60 7.75
C GLU A 44 -13.53 -1.33 8.38
N LYS A 45 -12.33 -1.06 7.86
CA LYS A 45 -11.11 -1.72 8.33
C LYS A 45 -10.65 -1.02 9.60
N VAL A 46 -10.23 -1.80 10.57
CA VAL A 46 -9.66 -1.26 11.80
C VAL A 46 -8.23 -0.81 11.52
N THR A 47 -7.92 0.46 11.78
CA THR A 47 -6.54 0.96 11.66
C THR A 47 -5.70 0.46 12.83
N LEU A 48 -4.61 -0.24 12.52
CA LEU A 48 -3.58 -0.64 13.47
C LEU A 48 -2.31 0.12 13.14
N GLU A 49 -1.94 1.09 13.96
CA GLU A 49 -0.72 1.88 13.79
C GLU A 49 0.34 1.47 14.81
N LEU A 50 1.46 0.91 14.32
CA LEU A 50 2.58 0.47 15.13
C LEU A 50 3.77 1.43 15.00
N TYR A 51 4.08 2.12 16.09
CA TYR A 51 5.28 2.93 16.22
C TYR A 51 6.43 2.06 16.74
N TYR A 52 7.53 1.97 16.00
CA TYR A 52 8.65 1.10 16.33
C TYR A 52 10.01 1.76 16.09
N GLU A 53 11.07 1.13 16.61
CA GLU A 53 12.46 1.56 16.43
C GLU A 53 13.25 0.43 15.76
N SER A 54 13.95 0.72 14.66
CA SER A 54 14.64 -0.31 13.85
C SER A 54 15.69 -1.10 14.63
N LEU A 55 16.31 -0.50 15.65
CA LEU A 55 17.35 -1.14 16.46
C LEU A 55 16.86 -1.61 17.84
N CYS A 56 15.56 -1.52 18.13
CA CYS A 56 15.02 -1.98 19.41
C CYS A 56 14.79 -3.50 19.38
N PRO A 57 15.36 -4.27 20.33
CA PRO A 57 15.22 -5.73 20.34
C PRO A 57 13.77 -6.18 20.56
N TYR A 58 13.00 -5.44 21.37
CA TYR A 58 11.59 -5.75 21.62
C TYR A 58 10.71 -5.43 20.41
N CYS A 59 10.98 -4.33 19.70
CA CYS A 59 10.29 -4.00 18.45
C CYS A 59 10.52 -5.07 17.39
N SER A 60 11.77 -5.51 17.21
CA SER A 60 12.11 -6.61 16.30
C SER A 60 11.35 -7.89 16.67
N ASN A 61 11.37 -8.26 17.95
CA ASN A 61 10.64 -9.43 18.44
C ASN A 61 9.14 -9.33 18.21
N LEU A 62 8.53 -8.16 18.47
CA LEU A 62 7.11 -7.91 18.22
C LEU A 62 6.77 -8.11 16.75
N ILE A 63 7.54 -7.52 15.84
CA ILE A 63 7.28 -7.60 14.39
C ILE A 63 7.48 -9.03 13.88
N VAL A 64 8.61 -9.65 14.22
CA VAL A 64 9.04 -10.94 13.68
C VAL A 64 8.26 -12.11 14.27
N ASN A 65 7.91 -12.07 15.56
CA ASN A 65 7.33 -13.23 16.26
C ASN A 65 5.84 -13.10 16.61
N TYR A 66 5.23 -11.92 16.43
CA TYR A 66 3.83 -11.71 16.77
C TYR A 66 3.05 -11.03 15.65
N LEU A 67 3.56 -9.92 15.11
CA LEU A 67 2.85 -9.14 14.09
C LEU A 67 2.65 -9.95 12.81
N TYR A 68 3.60 -10.80 12.42
CA TYR A 68 3.46 -11.67 11.24
C TYR A 68 2.18 -12.53 11.27
N LYS A 69 1.70 -12.90 12.47
CA LYS A 69 0.50 -13.73 12.62
C LYS A 69 -0.77 -13.03 12.12
N LEU A 70 -0.77 -11.70 12.00
CA LEU A 70 -1.88 -10.98 11.35
C LEU A 70 -2.05 -11.41 9.90
N PHE A 71 -0.96 -11.72 9.21
CA PHE A 71 -0.97 -12.16 7.82
C PHE A 71 -1.38 -13.63 7.72
N ASP A 72 -0.90 -14.50 8.61
CA ASP A 72 -1.24 -15.93 8.61
C ASP A 72 -2.69 -16.21 9.03
N SER A 73 -3.21 -15.46 10.02
CA SER A 73 -4.56 -15.63 10.54
C SER A 73 -5.65 -15.00 9.68
N GLY A 74 -5.28 -14.27 8.62
CA GLY A 74 -6.22 -13.53 7.77
C GLY A 74 -6.80 -12.27 8.42
N VAL A 75 -6.41 -11.92 9.65
CA VAL A 75 -6.83 -10.69 10.35
C VAL A 75 -6.40 -9.43 9.57
N ILE A 76 -5.33 -9.53 8.78
CA ILE A 76 -4.92 -8.47 7.86
C ILE A 76 -6.04 -8.03 6.89
N ALA A 77 -6.99 -8.91 6.54
CA ALA A 77 -8.09 -8.57 5.62
C ALA A 77 -9.04 -7.50 6.18
N ILE A 78 -9.15 -7.42 7.51
CA ILE A 78 -9.99 -6.47 8.24
C ILE A 78 -9.18 -5.34 8.89
N THR A 79 -7.86 -5.32 8.68
CA THR A 79 -6.95 -4.39 9.33
C THR A 79 -6.28 -3.48 8.30
N GLN A 80 -6.23 -2.19 8.58
CA GLN A 80 -5.34 -1.26 7.89
C GLN A 80 -4.07 -1.10 8.74
N LEU A 81 -3.06 -1.92 8.45
CA LEU A 81 -1.78 -1.89 9.17
C LEU A 81 -0.89 -0.74 8.68
N LYS A 82 -0.46 0.12 9.61
CA LYS A 82 0.49 1.22 9.38
C LYS A 82 1.70 1.05 10.29
N LEU A 83 2.89 1.00 9.69
CA LEU A 83 4.17 0.92 10.41
C LEU A 83 4.84 2.29 10.41
N VAL A 84 5.22 2.80 11.57
CA VAL A 84 5.85 4.11 11.73
C VAL A 84 7.21 3.97 12.45
N PRO A 85 8.34 4.14 11.75
CA PRO A 85 9.68 4.03 12.35
C PRO A 85 10.05 5.31 13.09
N TYR A 86 9.53 5.49 14.30
CA TYR A 86 9.79 6.66 15.15
C TYR A 86 10.12 6.25 16.60
N GLY A 87 9.18 5.56 17.26
CA GLY A 87 9.33 5.09 18.64
C GLY A 87 9.80 6.18 19.60
N ASN A 88 10.92 5.98 20.28
CA ASN A 88 11.48 6.91 21.27
C ASN A 88 12.41 8.00 20.70
N ALA A 89 12.41 8.20 19.39
CA ALA A 89 13.16 9.30 18.78
C ALA A 89 12.66 10.67 19.28
N LYS A 90 13.59 11.63 19.36
CA LYS A 90 13.33 13.01 19.76
C LYS A 90 13.67 13.96 18.64
N ILE A 91 12.82 14.95 18.39
CA ILE A 91 13.07 16.02 17.43
C ILE A 91 13.63 17.22 18.20
N ARG A 92 14.81 17.69 17.82
CA ARG A 92 15.42 18.90 18.38
C ARG A 92 14.86 20.16 17.70
N ALA A 93 15.08 21.31 18.31
CA ALA A 93 14.61 22.60 17.78
C ALA A 93 15.12 22.92 16.35
N ASN A 94 16.26 22.36 15.96
CA ASN A 94 16.83 22.50 14.61
C ASN A 94 16.31 21.44 13.61
N GLY A 95 15.24 20.71 13.95
CA GLY A 95 14.68 19.65 13.11
C GLY A 95 15.48 18.35 13.10
N THR A 96 16.61 18.27 13.82
CA THR A 96 17.39 17.03 13.91
C THR A 96 16.64 15.99 14.72
N ILE A 97 16.48 14.80 14.14
CA ILE A 97 15.94 13.62 14.83
C ILE A 97 17.10 12.90 15.53
N THR A 98 16.94 12.65 16.82
CA THR A 98 17.88 11.85 17.62
C THR A 98 17.19 10.61 18.14
N CYS A 99 17.73 9.45 17.80
CA CYS A 99 17.24 8.15 18.26
C CYS A 99 17.94 7.73 19.55
N GLN A 100 17.36 6.75 20.26
CA GLN A 100 18.05 6.09 21.37
C GLN A 100 19.24 5.27 20.83
N ASP A 101 20.38 5.34 21.53
CA ASP A 101 21.59 4.57 21.18
C ASP A 101 21.43 3.12 21.62
N TYR A 102 20.73 2.34 20.80
CA TYR A 102 20.84 0.89 20.84
C TYR A 102 22.18 0.53 20.22
N ARG A 103 23.19 0.35 21.08
CA ARG A 103 24.55 -0.04 20.72
C ARG A 103 24.50 -1.08 19.59
N ASN A 104 24.89 -0.67 18.40
CA ASN A 104 24.82 -1.52 17.24
C ASN A 104 25.67 -2.78 17.43
N PHE A 105 25.28 -3.89 16.80
CA PHE A 105 26.05 -5.15 16.77
C PHE A 105 27.54 -4.91 16.44
N ILE A 106 27.82 -4.04 15.45
CA ILE A 106 29.17 -3.61 15.09
C ILE A 106 29.89 -2.94 16.27
N SER A 107 29.21 -2.10 17.05
CA SER A 107 29.78 -1.47 18.24
C SER A 107 30.14 -2.48 19.34
N TYR A 108 29.47 -3.62 19.42
CA TYR A 108 29.85 -4.70 20.33
C TYR A 108 31.08 -5.45 19.81
N ILE A 109 31.08 -5.82 18.52
CA ILE A 109 32.23 -6.48 17.88
C ILE A 109 33.49 -5.63 18.00
N CYS A 110 33.40 -4.34 17.65
CA CYS A 110 34.54 -3.43 17.66
C CYS A 110 35.09 -3.17 19.06
N LYS A 111 34.26 -3.24 20.11
CA LYS A 111 34.73 -3.15 21.51
C LYS A 111 35.37 -4.44 21.99
N ALA A 112 34.92 -5.59 21.51
CA ALA A 112 35.49 -6.88 21.84
C ALA A 112 36.79 -7.17 21.05
N TYR A 113 37.02 -6.47 19.95
CA TYR A 113 38.21 -6.64 19.11
C TYR A 113 39.46 -6.06 19.80
N ASN A 114 40.48 -6.92 20.01
CA ASN A 114 41.76 -6.57 20.63
C ASN A 114 42.96 -6.78 19.68
N GLY A 115 42.71 -6.82 18.37
CA GLY A 115 43.77 -6.97 17.37
C GLY A 115 44.42 -5.62 17.02
N THR A 116 45.61 -5.68 16.42
CA THR A 116 46.41 -4.49 16.07
C THR A 116 45.92 -3.77 14.80
N SER A 117 45.20 -4.45 13.91
CA SER A 117 44.64 -3.89 12.68
C SER A 117 43.13 -3.67 12.81
N VAL A 118 42.75 -2.62 13.54
CA VAL A 118 41.33 -2.25 13.73
C VAL A 118 40.65 -2.04 12.36
N PRO A 119 39.58 -2.79 12.04
CA PRO A 119 38.85 -2.60 10.80
C PRO A 119 38.31 -1.16 10.68
N SER A 120 38.30 -0.59 9.47
CA SER A 120 37.83 0.79 9.23
C SER A 120 36.40 1.04 9.70
N VAL A 121 35.55 0.00 9.72
CA VAL A 121 34.18 0.07 10.26
C VAL A 121 34.12 0.28 11.78
N CYS A 122 35.21 -0.03 12.50
CA CYS A 122 35.33 0.12 13.95
C CYS A 122 35.94 1.45 14.40
N SER A 123 36.57 2.20 13.49
CA SER A 123 37.15 3.52 13.76
C SER A 123 36.15 4.67 13.67
N GLU A 124 34.94 4.37 13.20
CA GLU A 124 33.93 5.38 12.93
C GLU A 124 32.85 5.36 14.02
N SER A 125 32.52 6.53 14.57
CA SER A 125 31.29 6.80 15.35
C SER A 125 30.01 6.57 14.51
N SER A 126 30.14 5.93 13.35
CA SER A 126 29.23 5.99 12.23
C SER A 126 28.17 4.93 12.21
N VAL A 127 28.06 4.09 13.23
CA VAL A 127 26.85 3.27 13.32
C VAL A 127 25.63 4.11 13.72
N GLY A 128 25.85 5.30 14.31
CA GLY A 128 24.81 6.34 14.40
C GLY A 128 24.69 7.20 13.14
N VAL A 129 25.81 7.42 12.41
CA VAL A 129 25.85 8.26 11.21
C VAL A 129 25.23 7.56 9.99
N ILE A 130 25.42 6.26 9.78
CA ILE A 130 24.86 5.52 8.65
C ILE A 130 23.31 5.50 8.70
N LEU A 131 22.73 5.52 9.91
CA LEU A 131 21.29 5.67 10.12
C LEU A 131 20.81 7.13 10.07
N ALA A 132 21.67 8.09 10.43
CA ALA A 132 21.39 9.53 10.28
C ALA A 132 21.64 10.05 8.86
N SER A 133 22.34 9.30 8.01
CA SER A 133 22.67 9.65 6.63
C SER A 133 21.66 9.11 5.61
N LEU A 134 20.57 8.47 6.05
CA LEU A 134 19.37 8.47 5.22
C LEU A 134 18.77 9.88 5.33
N PRO A 135 18.88 10.71 4.29
CA PRO A 135 18.26 12.02 4.34
C PRO A 135 16.76 11.79 4.35
N TYR A 136 16.09 12.06 5.47
CA TYR A 136 14.72 12.52 5.34
C TYR A 136 14.81 13.88 4.67
N ARG A 137 14.66 13.86 3.34
CA ARG A 137 14.55 15.02 2.48
C ARG A 137 13.23 15.72 2.82
N THR A 138 13.25 16.66 3.77
CA THR A 138 12.21 17.68 3.84
C THR A 138 12.40 18.62 2.66
N ASN A 139 11.66 18.38 1.58
CA ASN A 139 11.27 19.48 0.71
C ASN A 139 10.16 20.23 1.42
N ASN A 140 10.50 21.36 2.03
CA ASN A 140 9.77 22.64 2.07
C ASN A 140 10.30 23.47 3.25
#